data_AF-A0A925R2D4-F1
#
_entry.id   AF-A0A925R2D4-F1
#
_cell.length_a   1.000
_cell.length_b   1.000
_cell.length_c   1.000
_cell.angle_alpha   90.00
_cell.angle_beta   90.00
_cell.angle_gamma   90.00
#
_symmetry.space_group_name_H-M   'P 1'
#
loop_
_entity.id
_entity.type
_entity.pdbx_description
1 polymer ?
#
loop_
_entity_poly.entity_id
_entity_poly.type
_entity_poly.pdbx_seq_one_letter_code
_entity_poly.pdbx_strand_id
1 'polypeptide(L)'
;MRLFQRSVEALSFRPTDDKGSVPLVTPESDEDIRRVPSDRDFVAMRAGYRATGGIARGDDLARLLEDLQRGDVATLARVIASGDVFGFDWHGSFWVPMFQFELRDLSLKPAARQVQGELASVFDGWTMAVWFAQRNSWLDERKPVDLLDTEFQAVLQAARADRFIATG
;
A
#
# COMPACT_ATOMS: atom_id res chain seq x y z
N MET A 1 -56.38 10.30 29.81
CA MET A 1 -56.15 10.64 31.22
C MET A 1 -56.12 9.34 32.04
N ARG A 2 -54.94 8.72 32.21
CA ARG A 2 -54.77 7.55 33.10
C ARG A 2 -53.76 7.92 34.16
N LEU A 3 -54.26 7.94 35.39
CA LEU A 3 -53.54 8.15 36.63
C LEU A 3 -52.66 6.94 36.95
N PHE A 4 -51.43 7.25 37.34
CA PHE A 4 -50.67 6.67 38.45
C PHE A 4 -51.13 5.31 39.00
N GLN A 5 -50.27 4.31 38.84
CA GLN A 5 -50.07 3.30 39.88
C GLN A 5 -48.60 2.91 39.91
N ARG A 6 -47.90 3.40 40.93
CA ARG A 6 -46.59 2.90 41.37
C ARG A 6 -46.73 2.59 42.86
N SER A 7 -46.83 1.29 43.18
CA SER A 7 -46.45 0.81 44.50
C SER A 7 -44.99 0.39 44.44
N VAL A 8 -44.26 0.86 45.43
CA VAL A 8 -42.84 0.64 45.67
C VAL A 8 -42.73 -0.57 46.58
N GLU A 9 -41.94 -1.57 46.19
CA GLU A 9 -41.24 -2.40 47.16
C GLU A 9 -39.75 -2.29 46.86
N ALA A 10 -39.07 -1.65 47.79
CA ALA A 10 -37.64 -1.61 47.93
C ALA A 10 -37.23 -2.76 48.85
N LEU A 11 -36.06 -3.36 48.57
CA LEU A 11 -35.08 -3.98 49.48
C LEU A 11 -34.27 -4.98 48.63
N SER A 12 -32.95 -5.02 48.62
CA SER A 12 -31.95 -4.23 49.33
C SER A 12 -30.60 -4.48 48.62
N PHE A 13 -29.94 -3.40 48.25
CA PHE A 13 -28.54 -3.12 48.52
C PHE A 13 -27.46 -4.16 48.11
N ARG A 14 -26.62 -3.77 47.13
CA ARG A 14 -25.14 -3.72 47.28
C ARG A 14 -24.54 -2.63 46.36
N PRO A 15 -23.35 -2.11 46.71
CA PRO A 15 -22.99 -0.70 46.56
C PRO A 15 -22.44 -0.33 45.19
N THR A 16 -22.56 0.97 44.91
CA THR A 16 -22.06 1.74 43.78
C THR A 16 -20.54 1.61 43.65
N ASP A 17 -20.07 1.39 42.42
CA ASP A 17 -18.98 2.20 41.87
C ASP A 17 -19.23 2.38 40.37
N ASP A 18 -19.52 3.63 40.04
CA ASP A 18 -19.47 4.26 38.73
C ASP A 18 -18.10 4.03 38.09
N LYS A 19 -18.04 3.44 36.88
CA LYS A 19 -17.16 3.89 35.78
C LYS A 19 -17.70 3.42 34.42
N GLY A 20 -18.16 4.40 33.65
CA GLY A 20 -17.98 4.43 32.20
C GLY A 20 -18.96 3.58 31.40
N SER A 21 -19.96 4.25 30.83
CA SER A 21 -20.56 3.83 29.57
C SER A 21 -19.44 3.47 28.59
N VAL A 22 -19.28 2.18 28.31
CA VAL A 22 -18.47 1.74 27.16
C VAL A 22 -19.28 2.16 25.93
N PRO A 23 -18.79 3.08 25.08
CA PRO A 23 -19.46 3.31 23.82
C PRO A 23 -19.43 1.98 23.07
N LEU A 24 -20.61 1.57 22.60
CA LEU A 24 -20.76 0.46 21.68
C LEU A 24 -19.87 0.80 20.48
N VAL A 25 -18.68 0.22 20.43
CA VAL A 25 -17.84 0.24 19.22
C VAL A 25 -18.67 -0.54 18.22
N THR A 26 -19.38 0.19 17.36
CA THR A 26 -19.93 -0.39 16.15
C THR A 26 -18.77 -1.11 15.48
N PRO A 27 -18.85 -2.42 15.22
CA PRO A 27 -17.83 -3.08 14.43
C PRO A 27 -17.70 -2.28 13.15
N GLU A 28 -16.51 -1.72 12.93
CA GLU A 28 -16.14 -1.04 11.69
C GLU A 28 -16.57 -1.98 10.58
N SER A 29 -17.53 -1.50 9.80
CA SER A 29 -18.31 -2.24 8.84
C SER A 29 -17.39 -3.00 7.88
N ASP A 30 -17.81 -4.20 7.48
CA ASP A 30 -17.29 -5.03 6.37
C ASP A 30 -17.23 -4.30 4.99
N GLU A 31 -17.40 -2.97 4.97
CA GLU A 31 -17.45 -2.07 3.82
C GLU A 31 -16.06 -1.62 3.35
N ASP A 32 -15.01 -1.86 4.13
CA ASP A 32 -13.62 -1.54 3.74
C ASP A 32 -13.08 -2.46 2.63
N ILE A 33 -13.79 -3.55 2.32
CA ILE A 33 -13.28 -4.68 1.54
C ILE A 33 -13.13 -4.37 0.03
N ARG A 34 -13.66 -3.25 -0.51
CA ARG A 34 -13.45 -2.87 -1.93
C ARG A 34 -13.48 -1.38 -2.20
N ARG A 35 -12.83 -0.56 -1.36
CA ARG A 35 -12.75 0.87 -1.68
C ARG A 35 -11.98 1.06 -2.99
N VAL A 36 -12.70 1.47 -4.04
CA VAL A 36 -12.08 1.86 -5.31
C VAL A 36 -11.14 3.04 -5.04
N PRO A 37 -9.87 2.98 -5.45
CA PRO A 37 -8.96 4.09 -5.20
C PRO A 37 -9.46 5.35 -5.91
N SER A 38 -9.28 6.50 -5.26
CA SER A 38 -9.72 7.81 -5.74
C SER A 38 -8.55 8.63 -6.28
N ASP A 39 -8.84 9.72 -7.00
CA ASP A 39 -7.82 10.68 -7.46
C ASP A 39 -6.94 11.19 -6.32
N ARG A 40 -7.51 11.36 -5.12
CA ARG A 40 -6.76 11.78 -3.94
C ARG A 40 -5.73 10.73 -3.53
N ASP A 41 -6.09 9.45 -3.62
CA ASP A 41 -5.18 8.35 -3.29
C ASP A 41 -4.04 8.26 -4.30
N PHE A 42 -4.36 8.42 -5.59
CA PHE A 42 -3.35 8.50 -6.63
C PHE A 42 -2.38 9.65 -6.42
N VAL A 43 -2.88 10.85 -6.10
CA VAL A 43 -2.05 12.02 -5.80
C VAL A 43 -1.16 11.78 -4.58
N ALA A 44 -1.71 11.16 -3.52
CA ALA A 44 -0.96 10.83 -2.31
C ALA A 44 0.16 9.80 -2.57
N MET A 45 -0.18 8.69 -3.25
CA MET A 45 0.79 7.66 -3.64
C MET A 45 1.89 8.26 -4.55
N ARG A 46 1.51 9.05 -5.56
CA ARG A 46 2.47 9.70 -6.46
C ARG A 46 3.42 10.65 -5.71
N ALA A 47 2.93 11.34 -4.69
CA ALA A 47 3.78 12.19 -3.85
C ALA A 47 4.84 11.38 -3.07
N GLY A 48 4.52 10.12 -2.74
CA GLY A 48 5.44 9.18 -2.10
C GLY A 48 6.72 8.94 -2.90
N TYR A 49 6.61 8.86 -4.23
CA TYR A 49 7.72 8.54 -5.14
C TYR A 49 8.58 9.74 -5.58
N ARG A 50 8.26 10.97 -5.17
CA ARG A 50 8.94 12.18 -5.69
C ARG A 50 10.46 12.16 -5.50
N ALA A 51 10.93 11.63 -4.37
CA ALA A 51 12.36 11.56 -4.06
C ALA A 51 13.11 10.48 -4.86
N THR A 52 12.38 9.53 -5.46
CA THR A 52 12.93 8.30 -6.06
C THR A 52 12.64 8.19 -7.55
N GLY A 53 12.51 9.34 -8.23
CA GLY A 53 12.29 9.42 -9.68
C GLY A 53 10.82 9.50 -10.10
N GLY A 54 9.88 9.38 -9.16
CA GLY A 54 8.45 9.49 -9.43
C GLY A 54 7.86 8.23 -10.08
N ILE A 55 6.77 8.45 -10.83
CA ILE A 55 6.10 7.43 -11.63
C ILE A 55 6.06 7.91 -13.08
N ALA A 56 6.27 7.00 -14.02
CA ALA A 56 6.20 7.26 -15.46
C ALA A 56 5.02 6.50 -16.07
N ARG A 57 4.55 6.95 -17.23
CA ARG A 57 3.66 6.13 -18.05
C ARG A 57 4.48 5.07 -18.79
N GLY A 58 3.88 3.91 -19.02
CA GLY A 58 4.55 2.80 -19.70
C GLY A 58 5.02 3.14 -21.13
N ASP A 59 4.24 3.91 -21.88
CA ASP A 59 4.58 4.35 -23.23
C ASP A 59 5.73 5.37 -23.25
N ASP A 60 5.73 6.32 -22.32
CA ASP A 60 6.84 7.26 -22.14
C ASP A 60 8.14 6.55 -21.74
N LEU A 61 8.05 5.56 -20.83
CA LEU A 61 9.20 4.76 -20.41
C LEU A 61 9.75 3.89 -21.55
N ALA A 62 8.87 3.29 -22.36
CA ALA A 62 9.29 2.51 -23.51
C ALA A 62 10.05 3.36 -24.54
N ARG A 63 9.55 4.56 -24.86
CA ARG A 63 10.24 5.50 -25.75
C ARG A 63 11.60 5.90 -25.20
N LEU A 64 11.70 6.13 -23.89
CA LEU A 64 12.97 6.47 -23.26
C LEU A 64 13.99 5.32 -23.36
N LEU A 65 13.56 4.06 -23.23
CA LEU A 65 14.43 2.89 -23.43
C LEU A 65 14.91 2.77 -24.89
N GLU A 66 14.05 3.09 -25.86
CA GLU A 66 14.38 3.12 -27.29
C GLU A 66 15.43 4.19 -27.60
N ASP A 67 15.21 5.42 -27.11
CA ASP A 67 16.12 6.55 -27.31
C ASP A 67 17.52 6.28 -26.73
N LEU A 68 17.59 5.56 -25.62
CA LEU A 68 18.85 5.16 -24.97
C LEU A 68 19.47 3.89 -25.57
N GLN A 69 18.84 3.28 -26.58
CA GLN A 69 19.26 2.01 -27.19
C GLN A 69 19.39 0.86 -26.17
N ARG A 70 18.54 0.87 -25.13
CA ARG A 70 18.53 -0.12 -24.03
C ARG A 70 17.43 -1.16 -24.14
N GLY A 71 16.49 -0.95 -25.06
CA GLY A 71 15.38 -1.85 -25.32
C GLY A 71 14.30 -1.14 -26.12
N ASP A 72 13.20 -1.82 -26.36
CA ASP A 72 12.01 -1.25 -26.99
C ASP A 72 10.75 -1.50 -26.15
N VAL A 73 9.58 -1.07 -26.66
CA VAL A 73 8.28 -1.41 -26.06
C VAL A 73 8.16 -2.92 -25.76
N ALA A 74 8.67 -3.79 -26.63
CA ALA A 74 8.61 -5.24 -26.41
C ALA A 74 9.56 -5.70 -25.29
N THR A 75 10.71 -5.05 -25.11
CA THR A 75 11.58 -5.24 -23.95
C THR A 75 10.84 -4.87 -22.66
N LEU A 76 10.20 -3.70 -22.61
CA LEU A 76 9.44 -3.27 -21.42
C LEU A 76 8.27 -4.23 -21.12
N ALA A 77 7.50 -4.60 -22.14
CA ALA A 77 6.40 -5.55 -22.00
C ALA A 77 6.88 -6.92 -21.49
N ARG A 78 8.05 -7.39 -21.92
CA ARG A 78 8.65 -8.65 -21.43
C ARG A 78 9.04 -8.58 -19.97
N VAL A 79 9.69 -7.50 -19.52
CA VAL A 79 10.09 -7.38 -18.10
C VAL A 79 8.90 -7.17 -17.16
N ILE A 80 7.82 -6.56 -17.65
CA ILE A 80 6.54 -6.52 -16.92
C ILE A 80 5.92 -7.92 -16.87
N ALA A 81 5.85 -8.62 -18.01
CA ALA A 81 5.26 -9.95 -18.10
C ALA A 81 6.05 -11.02 -17.33
N SER A 82 7.37 -10.87 -17.18
CA SER A 82 8.20 -11.73 -16.34
C SER A 82 8.09 -11.42 -14.85
N GLY A 83 7.41 -10.33 -14.48
CA GLY A 83 7.31 -9.87 -13.10
C GLY A 83 8.62 -9.29 -12.57
N ASP A 84 9.53 -8.86 -13.43
CA ASP A 84 10.78 -8.19 -13.04
C ASP A 84 10.57 -6.70 -12.76
N VAL A 85 9.48 -6.14 -13.30
CA VAL A 85 8.96 -4.79 -13.05
C VAL A 85 7.47 -4.92 -12.75
N PHE A 86 6.98 -4.16 -11.79
CA PHE A 86 5.54 -3.96 -11.62
C PHE A 86 5.11 -2.56 -12.06
N GLY A 87 3.84 -2.48 -12.40
CA GLY A 87 3.12 -1.24 -12.61
C GLY A 87 1.65 -1.44 -12.29
N PHE A 88 0.84 -0.42 -12.50
CA PHE A 88 -0.58 -0.44 -12.19
C PHE A 88 -1.38 0.41 -13.18
N ASP A 89 -2.62 0.02 -13.40
CA ASP A 89 -3.54 0.80 -14.23
C ASP A 89 -4.20 1.92 -13.41
N TRP A 90 -4.26 3.12 -14.00
CA TRP A 90 -4.96 4.27 -13.45
C TRP A 90 -5.53 5.12 -14.57
N HIS A 91 -6.86 5.32 -14.57
CA HIS A 91 -7.62 6.03 -15.62
C HIS A 91 -7.24 5.61 -17.05
N GLY A 92 -7.16 4.30 -17.29
CA GLY A 92 -6.86 3.74 -18.62
C GLY A 92 -5.42 3.93 -19.09
N SER A 93 -4.51 4.32 -18.20
CA SER A 93 -3.07 4.40 -18.46
C SER A 93 -2.31 3.47 -17.52
N PHE A 94 -1.30 2.78 -18.04
CA PHE A 94 -0.40 1.96 -17.24
C PHE A 94 0.76 2.82 -16.70
N TRP A 95 0.96 2.78 -15.38
CA TRP A 95 1.96 3.56 -14.67
C TRP A 95 3.02 2.66 -14.04
N VAL A 96 4.27 3.13 -14.08
CA VAL A 96 5.45 2.40 -13.59
C VAL A 96 6.19 3.27 -12.56
N PRO A 97 6.34 2.80 -11.30
CA PRO A 97 7.22 3.44 -10.34
C PRO A 97 8.70 3.38 -10.78
N MET A 98 9.35 4.54 -10.87
CA MET A 98 10.69 4.65 -11.46
C MET A 98 11.82 4.17 -10.55
N PHE A 99 11.57 4.03 -9.25
CA PHE A 99 12.56 3.55 -8.28
C PHE A 99 13.09 2.14 -8.58
N GLN A 100 12.35 1.35 -9.37
CA GLN A 100 12.72 0.01 -9.81
C GLN A 100 13.93 0.00 -10.75
N PHE A 101 14.31 1.19 -11.26
CA PHE A 101 15.40 1.37 -12.21
C PHE A 101 16.52 2.21 -11.61
N GLU A 102 17.75 1.93 -12.04
CA GLU A 102 18.84 2.89 -11.92
C GLU A 102 18.60 4.06 -12.89
N LEU A 103 18.31 5.24 -12.37
CA LEU A 103 17.90 6.39 -13.19
C LEU A 103 18.97 6.87 -14.18
N ARG A 104 20.23 6.44 -14.01
CA ARG A 104 21.35 6.80 -14.89
C ARG A 104 21.35 6.01 -16.20
N ASP A 105 20.96 4.74 -16.16
CA ASP A 105 21.08 3.83 -17.31
C ASP A 105 19.84 2.95 -17.54
N LEU A 106 18.81 3.11 -16.71
CA LEU A 106 17.56 2.36 -16.69
C LEU A 106 17.75 0.85 -16.55
N SER A 107 18.84 0.41 -15.93
CA SER A 107 18.98 -0.99 -15.51
C SER A 107 18.06 -1.30 -14.32
N LEU A 108 17.57 -2.54 -14.23
CA LEU A 108 16.69 -2.94 -13.13
C LEU A 108 17.47 -3.11 -11.82
N LYS A 109 16.92 -2.55 -10.74
CA LYS A 109 17.48 -2.71 -9.39
C LYS A 109 17.13 -4.10 -8.83
N PRO A 110 18.13 -4.95 -8.52
CA PRO A 110 17.88 -6.26 -7.93
C PRO A 110 17.12 -6.19 -6.59
N ALA A 111 17.37 -5.14 -5.80
CA ALA A 111 16.70 -4.89 -4.53
C ALA A 111 15.18 -4.74 -4.71
N ALA A 112 14.74 -3.93 -5.68
CA ALA A 112 13.32 -3.73 -5.97
C ALA A 112 12.64 -5.05 -6.36
N ARG A 113 13.28 -5.80 -7.27
CA ARG A 113 12.79 -7.10 -7.74
C ARG A 113 12.63 -8.12 -6.61
N GLN A 114 13.57 -8.17 -5.67
CA GLN A 114 13.49 -9.12 -4.54
C GLN A 114 12.32 -8.79 -3.61
N VAL A 115 12.10 -7.50 -3.29
CA VAL A 115 10.97 -7.08 -2.46
C VAL A 115 9.64 -7.34 -3.17
N GLN A 116 9.57 -7.02 -4.48
CA GLN A 116 8.41 -7.35 -5.31
C GLN A 116 8.11 -8.85 -5.30
N GLY A 117 9.14 -9.71 -5.41
CA GLY A 117 8.97 -11.17 -5.41
C GLY A 117 8.35 -11.72 -4.12
N GLU A 118 8.51 -11.04 -2.98
CA GLU A 118 7.81 -11.39 -1.75
C GLU A 118 6.33 -10.98 -1.82
N LEU A 119 6.02 -9.79 -2.32
CA LEU A 119 4.66 -9.24 -2.28
C LEU A 119 3.76 -9.66 -3.45
N ALA A 120 4.33 -10.04 -4.60
CA ALA A 120 3.59 -10.24 -5.85
C ALA A 120 2.54 -11.36 -5.80
N SER A 121 2.64 -12.31 -4.87
CA SER A 121 1.64 -13.36 -4.70
C SER A 121 0.39 -12.90 -3.93
N VAL A 122 0.46 -11.77 -3.23
CA VAL A 122 -0.61 -11.27 -2.35
C VAL A 122 -1.10 -9.88 -2.74
N PHE A 123 -0.25 -9.04 -3.33
CA PHE A 123 -0.57 -7.67 -3.69
C PHE A 123 -0.68 -7.51 -5.20
N ASP A 124 -1.73 -6.82 -5.64
CA ASP A 124 -1.81 -6.31 -7.01
C ASP A 124 -0.88 -5.09 -7.20
N GLY A 125 -0.76 -4.63 -8.44
CA GLY A 125 0.14 -3.53 -8.79
C GLY A 125 -0.17 -2.23 -8.03
N TRP A 126 -1.45 -1.93 -7.80
CA TRP A 126 -1.86 -0.74 -7.06
C TRP A 126 -1.49 -0.83 -5.58
N THR A 127 -1.83 -1.95 -4.94
CA THR A 127 -1.55 -2.20 -3.53
C THR A 127 -0.04 -2.22 -3.28
N MET A 128 0.73 -2.83 -4.18
CA MET A 128 2.19 -2.79 -4.14
C MET A 128 2.73 -1.36 -4.31
N ALA A 129 2.17 -0.57 -5.24
CA ALA A 129 2.56 0.83 -5.42
C ALA A 129 2.27 1.68 -4.17
N VAL A 130 1.15 1.44 -3.51
CA VAL A 130 0.80 2.11 -2.26
C VAL A 130 1.75 1.70 -1.13
N TRP A 131 2.03 0.40 -0.99
CA TRP A 131 2.91 -0.13 0.05
C TRP A 131 4.28 0.53 0.05
N PHE A 132 4.91 0.67 -1.12
CA PHE A 132 6.20 1.34 -1.26
C PHE A 132 6.15 2.85 -0.98
N ALA A 133 5.03 3.49 -1.30
CA ALA A 133 4.86 4.95 -1.22
C ALA A 133 4.42 5.45 0.16
N GLN A 134 3.82 4.59 0.98
CA GLN A 134 3.29 4.92 2.28
C GLN A 134 4.28 4.60 3.40
N ARG A 135 4.02 5.20 4.57
CA ARG A 135 4.74 4.88 5.80
C ARG A 135 4.43 3.44 6.19
N ASN A 136 5.47 2.68 6.53
CA ASN A 136 5.34 1.29 6.91
C ASN A 136 5.71 1.13 8.40
N SER A 137 4.84 0.47 9.17
CA SER A 137 5.00 0.29 10.62
C SER A 137 6.18 -0.60 10.99
N TRP A 138 6.60 -1.51 10.10
CA TRP A 138 7.80 -2.32 10.29
C TRP A 138 9.10 -1.54 10.06
N LEU A 139 9.01 -0.30 9.55
CA LEU A 139 10.15 0.54 9.15
C LEU A 139 10.17 1.88 9.90
N ASP A 140 9.67 1.91 11.14
CA ASP A 140 9.60 3.11 11.98
C ASP A 140 8.85 4.27 11.30
N GLU A 141 7.71 3.98 10.65
CA GLU A 141 6.89 4.97 9.93
C GLU A 141 7.61 5.64 8.74
N ARG A 142 8.70 5.05 8.25
CA ARG A 142 9.39 5.49 7.03
C ARG A 142 8.83 4.75 5.83
N LYS A 143 9.03 5.32 4.64
CA LYS A 143 8.54 4.72 3.39
C LYS A 143 9.53 3.66 2.90
N PRO A 144 9.07 2.48 2.49
CA PRO A 144 9.96 1.46 1.92
C PRO A 144 10.78 1.96 0.74
N VAL A 145 10.20 2.81 -0.12
CA VAL A 145 10.90 3.32 -1.30
C VAL A 145 12.09 4.22 -0.96
N ASP A 146 12.01 4.97 0.14
CA ASP A 146 13.09 5.87 0.59
C ASP A 146 14.26 5.09 1.20
N LEU A 147 14.00 3.84 1.63
CA LEU A 147 14.95 3.00 2.35
C LEU A 147 15.57 1.89 1.48
N LEU A 148 15.06 1.69 0.27
CA LEU A 148 15.43 0.55 -0.56
C LEU A 148 16.93 0.50 -0.87
N ASP A 149 17.56 1.66 -1.11
CA ASP A 149 18.98 1.75 -1.47
C ASP A 149 19.91 1.75 -0.23
N THR A 150 19.43 2.16 0.95
CA THR A 150 20.24 2.35 2.16
C THR A 150 20.04 1.24 3.20
N GLU A 151 18.83 0.71 3.31
CA GLU A 151 18.39 -0.23 4.35
C GLU A 151 17.61 -1.41 3.73
N PHE A 152 18.06 -1.89 2.57
CA PHE A 152 17.43 -2.96 1.79
C PHE A 152 16.95 -4.15 2.63
N GLN A 153 17.78 -4.66 3.55
CA GLN A 153 17.42 -5.81 4.37
C GLN A 153 16.21 -5.53 5.28
N ALA A 154 16.08 -4.32 5.84
CA ALA A 154 14.92 -3.95 6.64
C ALA A 154 13.65 -3.95 5.78
N VAL A 155 13.73 -3.35 4.58
CA VAL A 155 12.61 -3.32 3.61
C VAL A 155 12.18 -4.72 3.21
N LEU A 156 13.13 -5.62 2.95
CA LEU A 156 12.83 -7.01 2.59
C LEU A 156 12.14 -7.77 3.73
N GLN A 157 12.55 -7.55 4.98
CA GLN A 157 11.89 -8.17 6.13
C GLN A 157 10.48 -7.62 6.36
N ALA A 158 10.27 -6.32 6.18
CA ALA A 158 8.94 -5.72 6.23
C ALA A 158 8.00 -6.36 5.18
N ALA A 159 8.46 -6.53 3.95
CA ALA A 159 7.68 -7.19 2.90
C ALA A 159 7.32 -8.65 3.24
N ARG A 160 8.24 -9.39 3.87
CA ARG A 160 7.96 -10.77 4.33
C ARG A 160 6.94 -10.80 5.46
N ALA A 161 7.02 -9.86 6.40
CA ALA A 161 6.07 -9.74 7.50
C ALA A 161 4.66 -9.44 6.97
N ASP A 162 4.53 -8.47 6.07
CA ASP A 162 3.25 -8.12 5.45
C ASP A 162 2.69 -9.26 4.58
N ARG A 163 3.55 -9.96 3.82
CA ARG A 163 3.14 -11.18 3.11
C ARG A 163 2.61 -12.23 4.07
N PHE A 164 3.33 -12.50 5.16
CA PHE A 164 2.92 -13.50 6.14
C PHE A 164 1.53 -13.20 6.71
N ILE A 165 1.28 -11.93 7.06
CA ILE A 165 -0.04 -11.47 7.54
C ILE A 165 -1.11 -11.62 6.46
N ALA A 166 -0.81 -11.30 5.19
CA ALA A 166 -1.78 -11.43 4.11
C ALA A 166 -2.11 -12.89 3.76
N THR A 167 -1.22 -13.84 4.07
CA THR A 167 -1.41 -15.28 3.78
C THR A 167 -1.90 -16.14 4.95
N GLY A 168 -1.79 -15.65 6.19
CA GLY A 168 -2.08 -16.39 7.43
C GLY A 168 -3.43 -16.04 8.02
#